data_AF-A0A957GPZ8-F1
#
_entry.id   AF-A0A957GPZ8-F1
#
_cell.length_a   1.000
_cell.length_b   1.000
_cell.length_c   1.000
_cell.angle_alpha   90.00
_cell.angle_beta   90.00
_cell.angle_gamma   90.00
#
_symmetry.space_group_name_H-M   'P 1'
#
loop_
_entity.id
_entity.type
_entity.pdbx_description
1 polymer ?
#
loop_
_entity_poly.entity_id
_entity_poly.type
_entity_poly.pdbx_seq_one_letter_code
_entity_poly.pdbx_strand_id
1 'polypeptide(L)'
;MTNLPDIHSAVQTRLQEFPLTTPLREVVSGSVMQLPPTATIRQAVVQMGQANISCLVVADAGEVVGMFTDRDIRNRVVVAGADLDASLGTVMSKRPFTITADQYAFQALLLMSQHNIHHLPVLDNGQLVGVVSTTDLMQLQATTPVYLVGDIWRQPDVAGLVAVSRRLPRLVARLVTADAKAEDVGRVVSVVSDALTRRLLQLAEATLGPPPVPYAWLAFGSQARQEQTAHSDQDNGLLLDDTFQPEHDGYFAALATFVCDGLAACGYVYCPGKVMATNPSWRQPLHVWRRYFADWLHEPSPDALLHTCIFFDLRHLFGAADLSAALLADVVAHSQQNGRFLGNMAKNALDFQPPVGFWRRLHLDDGKIDLKRRGLFPIIELVRVYALAYGVTAVNTHDRLNALLPTPAFVKQDVHNLHDALEFIAYVRLRHQGQQLAAQQPADNLLDPAELSKFDLEHLKAAFGIVQQAQNILSQRYLTALY
;
A
#
# COMPACT_ATOMS: atom_id res chain seq x y z
N MET A 1 21.45 -7.77 47.61
CA MET A 1 20.38 -6.75 47.60
C MET A 1 21.00 -5.47 47.05
N THR A 2 20.91 -5.31 45.75
CA THR A 2 21.44 -4.16 45.01
C THR A 2 20.44 -3.91 43.89
N ASN A 3 19.75 -2.79 43.98
CA ASN A 3 18.68 -2.37 43.08
C ASN A 3 19.22 -2.24 41.65
N LEU A 4 18.69 -3.07 40.75
CA LEU A 4 18.82 -2.89 39.31
C LEU A 4 17.93 -1.71 38.89
N PRO A 5 18.41 -0.79 38.04
CA PRO A 5 17.59 0.30 37.52
C PRO A 5 16.45 -0.22 36.65
N ASP A 6 15.29 0.41 36.80
CA ASP A 6 14.04 0.13 36.12
C ASP A 6 14.18 0.21 34.58
N ILE A 7 14.08 -0.96 33.95
CA ILE A 7 14.28 -1.20 32.51
C ILE A 7 13.13 -0.60 31.67
N HIS A 8 12.06 -0.08 32.30
CA HIS A 8 11.04 0.70 31.58
C HIS A 8 11.55 2.06 31.07
N SER A 9 12.72 2.54 31.50
CA SER A 9 13.21 3.89 31.18
C SER A 9 14.21 4.00 30.02
N ALA A 10 14.69 2.90 29.41
CA ALA A 10 15.88 2.95 28.54
C ALA A 10 15.65 2.72 27.03
N VAL A 11 14.42 2.58 26.53
CA VAL A 11 14.14 2.42 25.07
C VAL A 11 13.44 3.66 24.46
N GLN A 12 13.25 4.73 25.23
CA GLN A 12 12.42 5.87 24.84
C GLN A 12 13.19 7.04 24.21
N THR A 13 14.21 6.77 23.39
CA THR A 13 14.95 7.84 22.68
C THR A 13 14.45 8.03 21.24
N ARG A 14 13.38 8.81 21.13
CA ARG A 14 13.03 9.85 20.12
C ARG A 14 13.07 9.51 18.62
N LEU A 15 11.93 9.03 18.13
CA LEU A 15 11.08 9.79 17.19
C LEU A 15 9.78 10.02 17.97
N GLN A 16 9.53 11.25 18.43
CA GLN A 16 8.44 11.55 19.36
C GLN A 16 7.08 11.33 18.68
N GLU A 17 6.47 10.17 18.95
CA GLU A 17 5.03 9.99 18.82
C GLU A 17 4.39 10.87 19.90
N PHE A 18 3.65 11.88 19.47
CA PHE A 18 2.97 12.79 20.37
C PHE A 18 1.59 12.22 20.68
N PRO A 19 1.33 11.66 21.88
CA PRO A 19 -0.02 11.30 22.26
C PRO A 19 -0.96 12.52 22.15
N LEU A 20 -2.27 12.32 22.05
CA LEU A 20 -3.20 13.47 22.06
C LEU A 20 -3.11 14.30 23.36
N THR A 21 -2.41 13.79 24.38
CA THR A 21 -1.99 14.50 25.60
C THR A 21 -0.70 15.30 25.43
N THR A 22 -0.22 15.53 24.21
CA THR A 22 0.94 16.39 23.93
C THR A 22 0.53 17.86 23.96
N PRO A 23 1.27 18.72 24.67
CA PRO A 23 1.08 20.17 24.65
C PRO A 23 1.27 20.75 23.24
N LEU A 24 0.43 21.70 22.83
CA LEU A 24 0.48 22.30 21.50
C LEU A 24 1.80 23.02 21.19
N ARG A 25 2.53 23.50 22.20
CA ARG A 25 3.89 24.05 22.06
C ARG A 25 4.88 23.06 21.42
N GLU A 26 4.63 21.75 21.53
CA GLU A 26 5.45 20.70 20.92
C GLU A 26 4.93 20.28 19.53
N VAL A 27 3.69 20.65 19.20
CA VAL A 27 3.00 20.32 17.94
C VAL A 27 3.18 21.42 16.89
N VAL A 28 3.11 22.67 17.34
CA VAL A 28 3.22 23.84 16.48
C VAL A 28 4.59 23.91 15.84
N SER A 29 4.63 23.97 14.51
CA SER A 29 5.86 24.13 13.74
C SER A 29 5.81 25.38 12.87
N GLY A 30 6.86 26.20 12.96
CA GLY A 30 7.19 27.23 11.97
C GLY A 30 6.40 28.54 12.03
N SER A 31 6.88 29.50 11.24
CA SER A 31 6.32 30.85 11.12
C SER A 31 4.94 30.83 10.47
N VAL A 32 3.94 31.38 11.16
CA VAL A 32 2.59 31.55 10.61
C VAL A 32 2.59 32.63 9.54
N MET A 33 2.12 32.29 8.34
CA MET A 33 1.88 33.29 7.31
C MET A 33 0.75 34.22 7.74
N GLN A 34 1.05 35.52 7.75
CA GLN A 34 0.15 36.57 8.20
C GLN A 34 0.01 37.65 7.13
N LEU A 35 -1.20 38.19 7.00
CA LEU A 35 -1.48 39.39 6.20
C LEU A 35 -2.34 40.38 7.00
N PRO A 36 -2.22 41.69 6.75
CA PRO A 36 -3.12 42.68 7.31
C PRO A 36 -4.52 42.57 6.68
N PRO A 37 -5.59 43.03 7.37
CA PRO A 37 -6.94 43.04 6.80
C PRO A 37 -7.06 43.93 5.55
N THR A 38 -6.15 44.89 5.39
CA THR A 38 -6.05 45.77 4.22
C THR A 38 -5.43 45.12 2.99
N ALA A 39 -4.79 43.94 3.13
CA ALA A 39 -4.30 43.19 1.97
C ALA A 39 -5.45 42.82 1.04
N THR A 40 -5.16 42.62 -0.25
CA THR A 40 -6.17 42.20 -1.21
C THR A 40 -6.45 40.70 -1.09
N ILE A 41 -7.66 40.28 -1.48
CA ILE A 41 -8.02 38.86 -1.59
C ILE A 41 -7.04 38.14 -2.54
N ARG A 42 -6.68 38.78 -3.65
CA ARG A 42 -5.69 38.28 -4.62
C ARG A 42 -4.35 37.96 -3.97
N GLN A 43 -3.80 38.89 -3.18
CA GLN A 43 -2.53 38.67 -2.48
C GLN A 43 -2.60 37.47 -1.54
N ALA A 44 -3.69 37.34 -0.78
CA ALA A 44 -3.89 36.20 0.13
C ALA A 44 -3.92 34.87 -0.63
N VAL A 45 -4.71 34.76 -1.71
CA VAL A 45 -4.81 33.52 -2.50
C VAL A 45 -3.49 33.16 -3.17
N VAL A 46 -2.77 34.14 -3.73
CA VAL A 46 -1.46 33.91 -4.35
C VAL A 46 -0.44 33.41 -3.32
N GLN A 47 -0.37 34.05 -2.16
CA GLN A 47 0.55 33.63 -1.10
C GLN A 47 0.20 32.24 -0.55
N MET A 48 -1.09 31.95 -0.35
CA MET A 48 -1.54 30.61 0.04
C MET A 48 -1.11 29.54 -0.98
N GLY A 49 -1.28 29.82 -2.27
CA GLY A 49 -0.85 28.92 -3.35
C GLY A 49 0.67 28.73 -3.42
N GLN A 50 1.45 29.82 -3.28
CA GLN A 50 2.92 29.77 -3.30
C GLN A 50 3.50 29.04 -2.09
N ALA A 51 2.93 29.24 -0.91
CA ALA A 51 3.36 28.58 0.32
C ALA A 51 2.75 27.18 0.49
N ASN A 52 1.83 26.77 -0.39
CA ASN A 52 1.08 25.52 -0.32
C ASN A 52 0.39 25.31 1.05
N ILE A 53 -0.32 26.35 1.52
CA ILE A 53 -1.05 26.36 2.80
C ILE A 53 -2.55 26.51 2.58
N SER A 54 -3.35 25.84 3.41
CA SER A 54 -4.83 25.87 3.31
C SER A 54 -5.50 26.97 4.15
N CYS A 55 -4.72 27.72 4.92
CA CYS A 55 -5.21 28.81 5.76
C CYS A 55 -4.15 29.90 5.96
N LEU A 56 -4.62 31.11 6.24
CA LEU A 56 -3.81 32.27 6.56
C LEU A 56 -4.42 33.01 7.77
N VAL A 57 -3.57 33.52 8.65
CA VAL A 57 -4.00 34.34 9.79
C VAL A 57 -4.03 35.81 9.36
N VAL A 58 -5.15 36.48 9.61
CA VAL A 58 -5.24 37.93 9.40
C VAL A 58 -4.92 38.61 10.70
N ALA A 59 -3.83 39.38 10.70
CA ALA A 59 -3.32 40.06 11.89
C ALA A 59 -3.27 41.57 11.67
N ASP A 60 -3.63 42.34 12.68
CA ASP A 60 -3.53 43.80 12.67
C ASP A 60 -2.75 44.26 13.91
N ALA A 61 -1.69 45.03 13.70
CA ALA A 61 -0.76 45.43 14.77
C ALA A 61 -0.26 44.28 15.69
N GLY A 62 -0.14 43.06 15.16
CA GLY A 62 0.30 41.87 15.91
C GLY A 62 -0.83 41.08 16.58
N GLU A 63 -2.06 41.58 16.56
CA GLU A 63 -3.24 40.93 17.11
C GLU A 63 -3.97 40.10 16.05
N VAL A 64 -4.46 38.92 16.42
CA VAL A 64 -5.22 38.05 15.52
C VAL A 64 -6.65 38.59 15.35
N VAL A 65 -6.93 39.22 14.22
CA VAL A 65 -8.24 39.83 13.92
C VAL A 65 -9.13 38.94 13.05
N GLY A 66 -8.53 37.98 12.35
CA GLY A 66 -9.28 37.07 11.47
C GLY A 66 -8.50 35.85 10.99
N MET A 67 -9.20 34.97 10.28
CA MET A 67 -8.62 33.88 9.50
C MET A 67 -9.24 33.80 8.12
N PHE A 68 -8.45 33.36 7.16
CA PHE A 68 -8.90 33.11 5.80
C PHE A 68 -8.49 31.71 5.37
N THR A 69 -9.43 30.93 4.83
CA THR A 69 -9.24 29.50 4.51
C THR A 69 -9.73 29.15 3.12
N ASP A 70 -9.38 27.97 2.60
CA ASP A 70 -9.91 27.46 1.31
C ASP A 70 -11.45 27.42 1.27
N ARG A 71 -12.09 27.20 2.44
CA ARG A 71 -13.54 27.26 2.57
C ARG A 71 -14.08 28.66 2.34
N ASP A 72 -13.37 29.69 2.81
CA ASP A 72 -13.72 31.09 2.58
C ASP A 72 -13.48 31.48 1.12
N ILE A 73 -12.40 31.01 0.49
CA ILE A 73 -12.17 31.19 -0.96
C ILE A 73 -13.37 30.64 -1.74
N ARG A 74 -13.75 29.38 -1.51
CA ARG A 74 -14.89 28.76 -2.21
C ARG A 74 -16.19 29.53 -1.98
N ASN A 75 -16.54 29.78 -0.72
CA ASN A 75 -17.89 30.25 -0.38
C ASN A 75 -18.06 31.77 -0.47
N ARG A 76 -17.03 32.54 -0.11
CA ARG A 76 -17.09 34.02 0.01
C ARG A 76 -16.39 34.75 -1.11
N VAL A 77 -15.51 34.08 -1.87
CA VAL A 77 -14.87 34.67 -3.04
C VAL A 77 -15.51 34.15 -4.32
N VAL A 78 -15.45 32.83 -4.56
CA VAL A 78 -15.91 32.24 -5.82
C VAL A 78 -17.44 32.26 -5.93
N VAL A 79 -18.14 31.68 -4.97
CA VAL A 79 -19.62 31.59 -5.01
C VAL A 79 -20.28 32.96 -4.91
N ALA A 80 -19.73 33.86 -4.09
CA ALA A 80 -20.26 35.21 -3.93
C ALA A 80 -19.82 36.19 -5.03
N GLY A 81 -18.91 35.79 -5.93
CA GLY A 81 -18.38 36.65 -6.99
C GLY A 81 -17.65 37.89 -6.46
N ALA A 82 -16.88 37.74 -5.38
CA ALA A 82 -16.17 38.87 -4.77
C ALA A 82 -15.07 39.41 -5.69
N ASP A 83 -14.89 40.74 -5.69
CA ASP A 83 -13.77 41.39 -6.35
C ASP A 83 -12.45 40.99 -5.69
N LEU A 84 -11.53 40.43 -6.48
CA LEU A 84 -10.23 39.95 -5.99
C LEU A 84 -9.32 41.08 -5.50
N ASP A 85 -9.57 42.31 -5.93
CA ASP A 85 -8.81 43.48 -5.51
C ASP A 85 -9.43 44.16 -4.27
N ALA A 86 -10.56 43.64 -3.76
CA ALA A 86 -11.14 44.07 -2.49
C ALA A 86 -10.28 43.64 -1.28
N SER A 87 -10.53 44.31 -0.15
CA SER A 87 -9.87 44.03 1.13
C SER A 87 -10.21 42.64 1.66
N LEU A 88 -9.18 41.91 2.09
CA LEU A 88 -9.25 40.60 2.73
C LEU A 88 -10.17 40.60 3.96
N GLY A 89 -10.19 41.73 4.69
CA GLY A 89 -11.05 41.94 5.85
C GLY A 89 -12.56 41.81 5.56
N THR A 90 -12.97 41.88 4.29
CA THR A 90 -14.37 41.71 3.87
C THR A 90 -14.79 40.23 3.77
N VAL A 91 -13.84 39.32 3.53
CA VAL A 91 -14.11 37.89 3.33
C VAL A 91 -13.51 37.00 4.42
N MET A 92 -12.64 37.52 5.29
CA MET A 92 -12.09 36.77 6.42
C MET A 92 -13.15 36.40 7.46
N SER A 93 -12.95 35.28 8.15
CA SER A 93 -13.69 34.95 9.37
C SER A 93 -13.14 35.80 10.52
N LYS A 94 -13.96 36.72 11.04
CA LYS A 94 -13.59 37.64 12.13
C LYS A 94 -13.59 36.90 13.47
N ARG A 95 -12.65 37.26 14.36
CA ARG A 95 -12.53 36.70 15.72
C ARG A 95 -12.51 35.16 15.72
N PRO A 96 -11.48 34.54 15.13
CA PRO A 96 -11.35 33.09 15.10
C PRO A 96 -11.24 32.54 16.53
N PHE A 97 -11.73 31.32 16.74
CA PHE A 97 -11.43 30.59 17.98
C PHE A 97 -9.93 30.35 18.06
N THR A 98 -9.34 30.59 19.21
CA THR A 98 -7.91 30.38 19.48
C THR A 98 -7.71 29.39 20.61
N ILE A 99 -6.51 28.84 20.73
CA ILE A 99 -6.12 27.92 21.80
C ILE A 99 -4.74 28.27 22.33
N THR A 100 -4.42 27.97 23.59
CA THR A 100 -3.09 28.30 24.15
C THR A 100 -2.08 27.18 23.91
N ALA A 101 -0.80 27.53 23.81
CA ALA A 101 0.29 26.58 23.53
C ALA A 101 0.49 25.52 24.64
N ASP A 102 -0.01 25.77 25.85
CA ASP A 102 0.04 24.83 26.98
C ASP A 102 -1.09 23.80 26.97
N GLN A 103 -2.14 24.04 26.18
CA GLN A 103 -3.23 23.08 26.06
C GLN A 103 -2.82 21.87 25.23
N TYR A 104 -3.49 20.76 25.48
CA TYR A 104 -3.20 19.49 24.82
C TYR A 104 -3.87 19.37 23.45
N ALA A 105 -3.27 18.56 22.57
CA ALA A 105 -3.79 18.28 21.23
C ALA A 105 -5.26 17.78 21.22
N PHE A 106 -5.69 16.95 22.19
CA PHE A 106 -7.09 16.53 22.27
C PHE A 106 -8.06 17.69 22.54
N GLN A 107 -7.62 18.72 23.26
CA GLN A 107 -8.44 19.90 23.56
C GLN A 107 -8.64 20.74 22.29
N ALA A 108 -7.61 20.82 21.44
CA ALA A 108 -7.70 21.43 20.13
C ALA A 108 -8.70 20.69 19.22
N LEU A 109 -8.62 19.35 19.17
CA LEU A 109 -9.58 18.52 18.41
C LEU A 109 -11.02 18.71 18.90
N LEU A 110 -11.23 18.76 20.22
CA LEU A 110 -12.55 18.96 20.80
C LEU A 110 -13.13 20.33 20.41
N LEU A 111 -12.33 21.40 20.51
CA LEU A 111 -12.74 22.76 20.14
C LEU A 111 -13.06 22.85 18.64
N MET A 112 -12.23 22.25 17.78
CA MET A 112 -12.47 22.13 16.34
C MET A 112 -13.80 21.42 16.03
N SER A 113 -14.05 20.29 16.68
CA SER A 113 -15.28 19.50 16.49
C SER A 113 -16.53 20.23 16.98
N GLN A 114 -16.46 20.90 18.13
CA GLN A 114 -17.59 21.64 18.70
C GLN A 114 -18.02 22.81 17.83
N HIS A 115 -17.06 23.48 17.18
CA HIS A 115 -17.32 24.66 16.37
C HIS A 115 -17.31 24.40 14.85
N ASN A 116 -17.13 23.13 14.43
CA ASN A 116 -17.06 22.71 13.04
C ASN A 116 -16.04 23.52 12.21
N ILE A 117 -14.84 23.69 12.79
CA ILE A 117 -13.68 24.37 12.20
C ILE A 117 -12.50 23.40 12.11
N HIS A 118 -11.56 23.67 11.20
CA HIS A 118 -10.44 22.76 10.94
C HIS A 118 -9.06 23.33 11.25
N HIS A 119 -9.00 24.59 11.66
CA HIS A 119 -7.76 25.30 11.95
C HIS A 119 -7.95 26.15 13.21
N LEU A 120 -6.93 26.18 14.06
CA LEU A 120 -6.90 26.96 15.29
C LEU A 120 -5.57 27.72 15.38
N PRO A 121 -5.59 29.05 15.48
CA PRO A 121 -4.44 29.82 15.90
C PRO A 121 -4.05 29.43 17.33
N VAL A 122 -2.76 29.16 17.51
CA VAL A 122 -2.17 28.82 18.79
C VAL A 122 -1.47 30.05 19.34
N LEU A 123 -1.82 30.42 20.57
CA LEU A 123 -1.28 31.59 21.25
C LEU A 123 -0.37 31.17 22.42
N ASP A 124 0.75 31.86 22.61
CA ASP A 124 1.55 31.79 23.82
C ASP A 124 1.61 33.19 24.46
N ASN A 125 1.13 33.31 25.69
CA ASN A 125 0.98 34.61 26.38
C ASN A 125 0.28 35.70 25.53
N GLY A 126 -0.73 35.31 24.74
CA GLY A 126 -1.48 36.20 23.85
C GLY A 126 -0.82 36.46 22.50
N GLN A 127 0.42 36.03 22.27
CA GLN A 127 1.12 36.17 21.01
C GLN A 127 0.88 34.95 20.11
N LEU A 128 0.64 35.19 18.82
CA LEU A 128 0.49 34.11 17.84
C LEU A 128 1.82 33.37 17.65
N VAL A 129 1.84 32.08 18.01
CA VAL A 129 3.01 31.21 17.82
C VAL A 129 2.83 30.20 16.69
N GLY A 130 1.59 29.94 16.27
CA GLY A 130 1.30 28.86 15.34
C GLY A 130 -0.13 28.83 14.83
N VAL A 131 -0.37 27.97 13.86
CA VAL A 131 -1.70 27.44 13.56
C VAL A 131 -1.59 25.93 13.62
N VAL A 132 -2.58 25.28 14.24
CA VAL A 132 -2.72 23.84 14.19
C VAL A 132 -3.99 23.49 13.43
N SER A 133 -3.91 22.53 12.52
CA SER A 133 -5.06 21.99 11.79
C SER A 133 -5.52 20.66 12.35
N THR A 134 -6.76 20.24 12.02
CA THR A 134 -7.22 18.87 12.32
C THR A 134 -6.25 17.84 11.73
N THR A 135 -5.69 18.13 10.55
CA THR A 135 -4.71 17.27 9.88
C THR A 135 -3.41 17.17 10.67
N ASP A 136 -2.92 18.26 11.27
CA ASP A 136 -1.70 18.24 12.10
C ASP A 136 -1.92 17.43 13.37
N LEU A 137 -3.09 17.58 14.01
CA LEU A 137 -3.44 16.84 15.23
C LEU A 137 -3.65 15.35 14.96
N MET A 138 -4.19 15.01 13.80
CA MET A 138 -4.32 13.62 13.36
C MET A 138 -2.97 13.01 12.95
N GLN A 139 -2.02 13.82 12.45
CA GLN A 139 -0.63 13.38 12.23
C GLN A 139 0.06 12.99 13.54
N LEU A 140 -0.28 13.61 14.67
CA LEU A 140 0.24 13.18 15.99
C LEU A 140 -0.15 11.73 16.31
N GLN A 141 -1.25 11.24 15.75
CA GLN A 141 -1.64 9.84 15.88
C GLN A 141 -0.81 8.89 14.98
N ALA A 142 0.09 9.39 14.14
CA ALA A 142 1.22 8.78 13.40
C ALA A 142 1.06 7.35 12.83
N THR A 143 -0.14 6.80 12.81
CA THR A 143 -0.42 5.39 12.49
C THR A 143 -1.67 5.23 11.65
N THR A 144 -2.00 6.27 10.88
CA THR A 144 -2.92 6.13 9.76
C THR A 144 -2.10 5.96 8.48
N PRO A 145 -2.42 4.99 7.61
CA PRO A 145 -1.72 4.75 6.35
C PRO A 145 -1.57 6.02 5.47
N VAL A 146 -2.59 6.88 5.48
CA VAL A 146 -2.64 8.13 4.70
C VAL A 146 -1.48 9.07 5.03
N TYR A 147 -1.12 9.23 6.31
CA TYR A 147 -0.02 10.11 6.70
C TYR A 147 1.33 9.52 6.36
N LEU A 148 1.48 8.21 6.48
CA LEU A 148 2.72 7.53 6.09
C LEU A 148 3.00 7.74 4.60
N VAL A 149 1.97 7.59 3.76
CA VAL A 149 2.06 7.88 2.32
C VAL A 149 2.35 9.36 2.06
N GLY A 150 1.67 10.28 2.75
CA GLY A 150 1.93 11.72 2.64
C GLY A 150 3.37 12.09 3.01
N ASP A 151 3.94 11.45 4.04
CA ASP A 151 5.34 11.63 4.44
C ASP A 151 6.32 11.12 3.39
N ILE A 152 6.04 9.96 2.79
CA ILE A 152 6.85 9.39 1.70
C ILE A 152 7.00 10.41 0.56
N TRP A 153 5.89 11.00 0.11
CA TRP A 153 5.91 11.96 -0.99
C TRP A 153 6.72 13.24 -0.70
N ARG A 154 6.86 13.61 0.56
CA ARG A 154 7.63 14.78 0.99
C ARG A 154 9.13 14.53 1.11
N GLN A 155 9.60 13.28 1.08
CA GLN A 155 11.01 12.99 1.29
C GLN A 155 11.85 13.40 0.08
N PRO A 156 12.93 14.17 0.25
CA PRO A 156 13.76 14.66 -0.84
C PRO A 156 14.83 13.64 -1.29
N ASP A 157 15.05 12.58 -0.52
CA ASP A 157 16.12 11.60 -0.76
C ASP A 157 15.78 10.22 -0.18
N VAL A 158 16.63 9.24 -0.49
CA VAL A 158 16.49 7.85 0.00
C VAL A 158 16.61 7.76 1.52
N ALA A 159 17.46 8.58 2.15
CA ALA A 159 17.64 8.55 3.61
C ALA A 159 16.35 8.93 4.36
N GLY A 160 15.63 9.93 3.86
CA GLY A 160 14.31 10.31 4.34
C GLY A 160 13.28 9.19 4.16
N LEU A 161 13.29 8.52 3.00
CA LEU A 161 12.41 7.37 2.74
C LEU A 161 12.66 6.22 3.71
N VAL A 162 13.92 5.90 4.00
CA VAL A 162 14.30 4.89 5.00
C VAL A 162 13.80 5.28 6.40
N ALA A 163 13.90 6.55 6.77
CA ALA A 163 13.40 7.02 8.07
C ALA A 163 11.86 6.88 8.19
N VAL A 164 11.14 7.11 7.09
CA VAL A 164 9.68 6.94 7.04
C VAL A 164 9.29 5.46 7.03
N SER A 165 9.97 4.61 6.24
CA SER A 165 9.62 3.18 6.09
C SER A 165 9.73 2.39 7.40
N ARG A 166 10.62 2.78 8.32
CA ARG A 166 10.76 2.19 9.66
C ARG A 166 9.47 2.23 10.50
N ARG A 167 8.47 3.03 10.11
CA ARG A 167 7.16 3.12 10.78
C ARG A 167 6.17 2.05 10.30
N LEU A 168 6.40 1.42 9.14
CA LEU A 168 5.51 0.42 8.56
C LEU A 168 5.29 -0.81 9.46
N PRO A 169 6.32 -1.43 10.08
CA PRO A 169 6.09 -2.56 10.98
C PRO A 169 5.17 -2.22 12.16
N ARG A 170 5.28 -1.00 12.70
CA ARG A 170 4.41 -0.52 13.79
C ARG A 170 2.97 -0.31 13.32
N LEU A 171 2.78 0.25 12.12
CA LEU A 171 1.46 0.39 11.52
C LEU A 171 0.78 -0.97 11.36
N VAL A 172 1.49 -1.96 10.81
CA VAL A 172 0.98 -3.33 10.65
C VAL A 172 0.64 -3.94 12.02
N ALA A 173 1.53 -3.85 13.01
CA ALA A 173 1.28 -4.38 14.35
C ALA A 173 0.03 -3.77 15.01
N ARG A 174 -0.22 -2.47 14.82
CA ARG A 174 -1.44 -1.82 15.33
C ARG A 174 -2.70 -2.32 14.62
N LEU A 175 -2.68 -2.45 13.30
CA LEU A 175 -3.82 -2.98 12.55
C LEU A 175 -4.15 -4.41 12.96
N VAL A 176 -3.14 -5.25 13.15
CA VAL A 176 -3.31 -6.62 13.66
C VAL A 176 -3.88 -6.62 15.07
N THR A 177 -3.39 -5.75 15.95
CA THR A 177 -3.89 -5.62 17.33
C THR A 177 -5.33 -5.11 17.37
N ALA A 178 -5.72 -4.28 16.41
CA ALA A 178 -7.07 -3.76 16.24
C ALA A 178 -8.03 -4.76 15.55
N ASP A 179 -7.57 -5.99 15.31
CA ASP A 179 -8.34 -7.05 14.65
C ASP A 179 -8.82 -6.67 13.23
N ALA A 180 -8.00 -5.89 12.51
CA ALA A 180 -8.28 -5.55 11.13
C ALA A 180 -8.20 -6.80 10.23
N LYS A 181 -9.02 -6.81 9.18
CA LYS A 181 -9.01 -7.88 8.17
C LYS A 181 -7.66 -7.98 7.49
N ALA A 182 -7.23 -9.20 7.20
CA ALA A 182 -5.99 -9.46 6.48
C ALA A 182 -5.99 -8.80 5.09
N GLU A 183 -7.13 -8.79 4.41
CA GLU A 183 -7.31 -8.04 3.15
C GLU A 183 -6.95 -6.56 3.32
N ASP A 184 -7.50 -5.89 4.35
CA ASP A 184 -7.27 -4.46 4.58
C ASP A 184 -5.81 -4.17 4.93
N VAL A 185 -5.19 -5.02 5.77
CA VAL A 185 -3.76 -4.89 6.10
C VAL A 185 -2.89 -5.08 4.86
N GLY A 186 -3.21 -6.06 4.02
CA GLY A 186 -2.50 -6.31 2.76
C GLY A 186 -2.54 -5.12 1.82
N ARG A 187 -3.72 -4.52 1.66
CA ARG A 187 -3.89 -3.29 0.86
C ARG A 187 -3.09 -2.12 1.42
N VAL A 188 -3.10 -1.93 2.74
CA VAL A 188 -2.31 -0.88 3.40
C VAL A 188 -0.81 -1.05 3.15
N VAL A 189 -0.27 -2.25 3.39
CA VAL A 189 1.16 -2.53 3.18
C VAL A 189 1.54 -2.27 1.72
N SER A 190 0.70 -2.71 0.80
CA SER A 190 0.93 -2.56 -0.64
C SER A 190 0.86 -1.10 -1.08
N VAL A 191 -0.06 -0.30 -0.54
CA VAL A 191 -0.15 1.16 -0.80
C VAL A 191 1.13 1.88 -0.35
N VAL A 192 1.69 1.49 0.80
CA VAL A 192 2.95 2.06 1.30
C VAL A 192 4.13 1.65 0.41
N SER A 193 4.23 0.37 0.04
CA SER A 193 5.26 -0.13 -0.89
C SER A 193 5.20 0.57 -2.25
N ASP A 194 3.99 0.74 -2.78
CA ASP A 194 3.72 1.45 -4.02
C ASP A 194 4.15 2.92 -3.94
N ALA A 195 3.85 3.62 -2.83
CA ALA A 195 4.26 5.00 -2.62
C ALA A 195 5.78 5.15 -2.56
N LEU A 196 6.47 4.25 -1.84
CA LEU A 196 7.94 4.23 -1.78
C LEU A 196 8.53 4.03 -3.18
N THR A 197 8.03 3.04 -3.92
CA THR A 197 8.51 2.73 -5.27
C THR A 197 8.34 3.92 -6.22
N ARG A 198 7.15 4.55 -6.23
CA ARG A 198 6.90 5.73 -7.07
C ARG A 198 7.78 6.90 -6.69
N ARG A 199 8.00 7.14 -5.39
CA ARG A 199 8.87 8.21 -4.96
C ARG A 199 10.33 7.95 -5.33
N LEU A 200 10.80 6.71 -5.21
CA LEU A 200 12.14 6.31 -5.67
C LEU A 200 12.30 6.49 -7.18
N LEU A 201 11.29 6.16 -7.98
CA LEU A 201 11.30 6.40 -9.42
C LEU A 201 11.42 7.90 -9.75
N GLN A 202 10.67 8.76 -9.07
CA GLN A 202 10.79 10.22 -9.24
C GLN A 202 12.17 10.75 -8.85
N LEU A 203 12.74 10.27 -7.73
CA LEU A 203 14.08 10.67 -7.29
C LEU A 203 15.16 10.19 -8.27
N ALA A 204 14.99 8.99 -8.83
CA ALA A 204 15.88 8.45 -9.84
C ALA A 204 15.83 9.27 -11.14
N GLU A 205 14.64 9.59 -11.66
CA GLU A 205 14.49 10.46 -12.84
C GLU A 205 15.05 11.87 -12.60
N ALA A 206 14.87 12.43 -11.40
CA ALA A 206 15.46 13.72 -11.02
C ALA A 206 17.01 13.68 -11.03
N THR A 207 17.60 12.51 -10.77
CA THR A 207 19.05 12.31 -10.74
C THR A 207 19.63 11.97 -12.11
N LEU A 208 18.95 11.10 -12.86
CA LEU A 208 19.41 10.55 -14.14
C LEU A 208 19.02 11.43 -15.34
N GLY A 209 18.03 12.30 -15.17
CA GLY A 209 17.38 13.02 -16.25
C GLY A 209 16.17 12.26 -16.82
N PRO A 210 15.50 12.83 -17.84
CA PRO A 210 14.30 12.22 -18.43
C PRO A 210 14.64 10.87 -19.10
N PRO A 211 13.69 9.90 -19.11
CA PRO A 211 13.91 8.63 -19.76
C PRO A 211 14.05 8.79 -21.29
N PRO A 212 14.92 8.00 -21.94
CA PRO A 212 15.19 8.13 -23.37
C PRO A 212 14.02 7.66 -24.25
N VAL A 213 13.16 6.78 -23.72
CA VAL A 213 11.90 6.33 -24.34
C VAL A 213 10.84 6.15 -23.24
N PRO A 214 9.54 6.16 -23.57
CA PRO A 214 8.50 5.84 -22.60
C PRO A 214 8.71 4.46 -21.96
N TYR A 215 8.37 4.34 -20.68
CA TYR A 215 8.44 3.08 -19.95
C TYR A 215 7.32 2.98 -18.93
N ALA A 216 7.02 1.77 -18.48
CA ALA A 216 6.17 1.50 -17.33
C ALA A 216 6.89 0.63 -16.31
N TRP A 217 6.78 0.99 -15.03
CA TRP A 217 7.16 0.12 -13.93
C TRP A 217 6.00 -0.82 -13.62
N LEU A 218 6.29 -2.11 -13.62
CA LEU A 218 5.35 -3.18 -13.32
C LEU A 218 5.64 -3.75 -11.93
N ALA A 219 4.61 -3.90 -11.12
CA ALA A 219 4.64 -4.75 -9.94
C ALA A 219 4.12 -6.14 -10.31
N PHE A 220 4.69 -7.17 -9.69
CA PHE A 220 4.26 -8.56 -9.84
C PHE A 220 3.84 -9.18 -8.51
N GLY A 221 3.28 -10.40 -8.57
CA GLY A 221 3.05 -11.22 -7.39
C GLY A 221 2.19 -10.55 -6.32
N SER A 222 2.60 -10.67 -5.06
CA SER A 222 1.81 -10.18 -3.91
C SER A 222 1.62 -8.65 -3.92
N GLN A 223 2.61 -7.89 -4.43
CA GLN A 223 2.48 -6.44 -4.59
C GLN A 223 1.45 -6.09 -5.67
N ALA A 224 1.46 -6.81 -6.79
CA ALA A 224 0.48 -6.61 -7.86
C ALA A 224 -0.94 -6.91 -7.36
N ARG A 225 -1.09 -8.01 -6.62
CA ARG A 225 -2.36 -8.41 -5.99
C ARG A 225 -2.78 -7.55 -4.81
N GLN A 226 -1.91 -6.67 -4.31
CA GLN A 226 -2.15 -5.89 -3.09
C GLN A 226 -2.38 -6.76 -1.83
N GLU A 227 -1.66 -7.88 -1.75
CA GLU A 227 -1.76 -8.90 -0.70
C GLU A 227 -0.44 -9.05 0.08
N GLN A 228 0.39 -8.00 0.08
CA GLN A 228 1.68 -8.01 0.78
C GLN A 228 1.51 -8.06 2.30
N THR A 229 2.51 -8.63 3.00
CA THR A 229 2.61 -8.50 4.45
C THR A 229 3.93 -7.85 4.84
N ALA A 230 4.16 -7.64 6.15
CA ALA A 230 5.31 -6.90 6.67
C ALA A 230 6.69 -7.46 6.24
N HIS A 231 6.76 -8.72 5.80
CA HIS A 231 7.96 -9.34 5.25
C HIS A 231 7.73 -9.73 3.79
N SER A 232 7.95 -8.76 2.90
CA SER A 232 7.78 -8.93 1.45
C SER A 232 9.09 -8.69 0.72
N ASP A 233 9.32 -9.51 -0.30
CA ASP A 233 10.33 -9.32 -1.33
C ASP A 233 9.87 -8.30 -2.38
N GLN A 234 10.79 -7.97 -3.29
CA GLN A 234 10.55 -7.08 -4.42
C GLN A 234 10.30 -7.88 -5.69
N ASP A 235 9.06 -7.90 -6.18
CA ASP A 235 8.75 -8.48 -7.49
C ASP A 235 8.34 -7.37 -8.46
N ASN A 236 9.26 -7.00 -9.37
CA ASN A 236 9.05 -5.89 -10.30
C ASN A 236 9.76 -6.05 -11.64
N GLY A 237 9.37 -5.24 -12.62
CA GLY A 237 9.96 -5.22 -13.96
C GLY A 237 9.72 -3.90 -14.68
N LEU A 238 10.46 -3.72 -15.77
CA LEU A 238 10.35 -2.58 -16.67
C LEU A 238 9.79 -3.03 -18.02
N LEU A 239 8.68 -2.40 -18.40
CA LEU A 239 8.08 -2.49 -19.72
C LEU A 239 8.47 -1.25 -20.51
N LEU A 240 9.33 -1.42 -21.51
CA LEU A 240 9.84 -0.32 -22.33
C LEU A 240 9.01 -0.17 -23.60
N ASP A 241 8.92 1.04 -24.13
CA ASP A 241 8.35 1.25 -25.46
C ASP A 241 9.20 0.56 -26.55
N ASP A 242 8.57 0.15 -27.65
CA ASP A 242 9.24 -0.56 -28.75
C ASP A 242 10.24 0.30 -29.53
N THR A 243 10.26 1.62 -29.30
CA THR A 243 11.33 2.51 -29.78
C THR A 243 12.66 2.35 -29.02
N PHE A 244 12.69 1.53 -27.96
CA PHE A 244 13.90 1.19 -27.22
C PHE A 244 15.04 0.68 -28.12
N GLN A 245 16.25 1.20 -27.87
CA GLN A 245 17.49 0.75 -28.52
C GLN A 245 18.49 0.26 -27.45
N PRO A 246 19.42 -0.66 -27.77
CA PRO A 246 20.39 -1.19 -26.80
C PRO A 246 21.20 -0.13 -26.05
N GLU A 247 21.50 1.01 -26.69
CA GLU A 247 22.18 2.15 -26.07
C GLU A 247 21.39 2.82 -24.94
N HIS A 248 20.06 2.65 -24.91
CA HIS A 248 19.20 3.16 -23.83
C HIS A 248 19.27 2.30 -22.55
N ASP A 249 19.77 1.05 -22.62
CA ASP A 249 19.72 0.14 -21.47
C ASP A 249 20.51 0.67 -20.27
N GLY A 250 21.60 1.40 -20.51
CA GLY A 250 22.40 2.00 -19.43
C GLY A 250 21.58 2.91 -18.52
N TYR A 251 20.65 3.69 -19.08
CA TYR A 251 19.72 4.51 -18.32
C TYR A 251 18.78 3.66 -17.47
N PHE A 252 18.11 2.68 -18.09
CA PHE A 252 17.11 1.87 -17.39
C PHE A 252 17.71 0.89 -16.38
N ALA A 253 18.94 0.44 -16.61
CA ALA A 253 19.72 -0.32 -15.64
C ALA A 253 20.02 0.53 -14.39
N ALA A 254 20.48 1.77 -14.59
CA ALA A 254 20.75 2.70 -13.48
C ALA A 254 19.46 3.05 -12.71
N LEU A 255 18.36 3.29 -13.43
CA LEU A 255 17.02 3.52 -12.86
C LEU A 255 16.60 2.32 -11.99
N ALA A 256 16.67 1.10 -12.55
CA ALA A 256 16.28 -0.11 -11.85
C ALA A 256 17.13 -0.36 -10.59
N THR A 257 18.45 -0.19 -10.68
CA THR A 257 19.36 -0.32 -9.54
C THR A 257 19.03 0.71 -8.46
N PHE A 258 18.85 1.99 -8.81
CA PHE A 258 18.51 3.03 -7.84
C PHE A 258 17.23 2.69 -7.07
N VAL A 259 16.19 2.24 -7.77
CA VAL A 259 14.90 1.92 -7.15
C VAL A 259 14.99 0.65 -6.30
N CYS A 260 15.58 -0.43 -6.82
CA CYS A 260 15.70 -1.70 -6.09
C CYS A 260 16.59 -1.58 -4.85
N ASP A 261 17.70 -0.85 -4.94
CA ASP A 261 18.59 -0.56 -3.82
C ASP A 261 17.89 0.32 -2.77
N GLY A 262 17.13 1.33 -3.22
CA GLY A 262 16.32 2.17 -2.35
C GLY A 262 15.22 1.40 -1.61
N LEU A 263 14.53 0.48 -2.29
CA LEU A 263 13.55 -0.41 -1.69
C LEU A 263 14.21 -1.36 -0.67
N ALA A 264 15.38 -1.90 -0.99
CA ALA A 264 16.17 -2.72 -0.08
C ALA A 264 16.57 -1.94 1.18
N ALA A 265 17.03 -0.71 1.03
CA ALA A 265 17.31 0.18 2.16
C ALA A 265 16.06 0.48 3.00
N CYS A 266 14.88 0.54 2.38
CA CYS A 266 13.61 0.74 3.06
C CYS A 266 13.06 -0.52 3.76
N GLY A 267 13.69 -1.69 3.59
CA GLY A 267 13.33 -2.95 4.25
C GLY A 267 12.67 -4.00 3.35
N TYR A 268 12.56 -3.78 2.04
CA TYR A 268 12.07 -4.76 1.08
C TYR A 268 13.22 -5.55 0.50
N VAL A 269 13.40 -6.81 0.90
CA VAL A 269 14.57 -7.59 0.49
C VAL A 269 14.58 -7.87 -1.02
N TYR A 270 15.76 -7.97 -1.60
CA TYR A 270 15.91 -8.42 -2.99
C TYR A 270 15.22 -9.77 -3.20
N CYS A 271 14.50 -9.91 -4.32
CA CYS A 271 13.83 -11.16 -4.64
C CYS A 271 14.85 -12.29 -4.86
N PRO A 272 14.79 -13.39 -4.06
CA PRO A 272 15.67 -14.54 -4.25
C PRO A 272 15.52 -15.18 -5.64
N GLY A 273 14.33 -15.09 -6.23
CA GLY A 273 14.02 -15.56 -7.58
C GLY A 273 14.47 -14.62 -8.70
N LYS A 274 15.14 -13.50 -8.39
CA LYS A 274 15.64 -12.51 -9.36
C LYS A 274 14.54 -11.94 -10.28
N VAL A 275 13.30 -11.84 -9.77
CA VAL A 275 12.18 -11.17 -10.47
C VAL A 275 12.21 -9.68 -10.17
N MET A 276 13.21 -8.99 -10.70
CA MET A 276 13.41 -7.56 -10.48
C MET A 276 13.82 -6.87 -11.78
N ALA A 277 13.52 -5.58 -11.91
CA ALA A 277 13.90 -4.75 -13.05
C ALA A 277 15.44 -4.63 -13.23
N THR A 278 16.21 -4.95 -12.20
CA THR A 278 17.68 -5.03 -12.28
C THR A 278 18.14 -6.21 -13.15
N ASN A 279 17.32 -7.27 -13.25
CA ASN A 279 17.55 -8.39 -14.16
C ASN A 279 17.19 -7.97 -15.60
N PRO A 280 18.14 -8.01 -16.55
CA PRO A 280 17.88 -7.64 -17.94
C PRO A 280 16.71 -8.41 -18.58
N SER A 281 16.44 -9.66 -18.17
CA SER A 281 15.28 -10.42 -18.67
C SER A 281 13.94 -9.75 -18.37
N TRP A 282 13.85 -8.95 -17.31
CA TRP A 282 12.61 -8.28 -16.88
C TRP A 282 12.64 -6.77 -17.12
N ARG A 283 13.58 -6.32 -17.97
CA ARG A 283 13.71 -4.95 -18.45
C ARG A 283 13.75 -4.98 -19.96
N GLN A 284 12.57 -5.05 -20.56
CA GLN A 284 12.40 -5.43 -21.95
C GLN A 284 11.33 -4.58 -22.63
N PRO A 285 11.42 -4.38 -23.96
CA PRO A 285 10.39 -3.67 -24.73
C PRO A 285 9.10 -4.49 -24.84
N LEU A 286 7.99 -3.82 -25.16
CA LEU A 286 6.64 -4.39 -25.23
C LEU A 286 6.55 -5.63 -26.13
N HIS A 287 7.17 -5.61 -27.31
CA HIS A 287 7.15 -6.77 -28.20
C HIS A 287 7.85 -8.00 -27.61
N VAL A 288 8.86 -7.82 -26.76
CA VAL A 288 9.55 -8.92 -26.07
C VAL A 288 8.68 -9.47 -24.94
N TRP A 289 8.06 -8.60 -24.14
CA TRP A 289 7.10 -9.04 -23.12
C TRP A 289 5.92 -9.82 -23.74
N ARG A 290 5.36 -9.34 -24.86
CA ARG A 290 4.34 -10.07 -25.62
C ARG A 290 4.80 -11.47 -26.01
N ARG A 291 6.05 -11.59 -26.49
CA ARG A 291 6.63 -12.89 -26.82
C ARG A 291 6.77 -13.78 -25.58
N TYR A 292 7.23 -13.26 -24.44
CA TYR A 292 7.31 -14.05 -23.20
C TYR A 292 5.96 -14.66 -22.81
N PHE A 293 4.90 -13.85 -22.80
CA PHE A 293 3.56 -14.37 -22.52
C PHE A 293 3.12 -15.38 -23.59
N ALA A 294 3.32 -15.08 -24.87
CA ALA A 294 2.99 -16.03 -25.93
C ALA A 294 3.71 -17.37 -25.72
N ASP A 295 5.01 -17.36 -25.42
CA ASP A 295 5.79 -18.57 -25.19
C ASP A 295 5.25 -19.35 -23.97
N TRP A 296 4.97 -18.67 -22.85
CA TRP A 296 4.37 -19.31 -21.67
C TRP A 296 2.99 -19.91 -21.92
N LEU A 297 2.21 -19.34 -22.85
CA LEU A 297 0.92 -19.89 -23.26
C LEU A 297 1.03 -21.12 -24.17
N HIS A 298 2.10 -21.25 -24.96
CA HIS A 298 2.22 -22.28 -26.00
C HIS A 298 3.12 -23.45 -25.59
N GLU A 299 4.17 -23.20 -24.80
CA GLU A 299 5.18 -24.20 -24.44
C GLU A 299 5.30 -24.34 -22.91
N PRO A 300 4.57 -25.29 -22.30
CA PRO A 300 4.59 -25.50 -20.85
C PRO A 300 5.89 -26.19 -20.42
N SER A 301 6.90 -25.40 -20.07
CA SER A 301 8.08 -25.85 -19.32
C SER A 301 7.89 -25.57 -17.81
N PRO A 302 8.65 -26.23 -16.92
CA PRO A 302 8.62 -25.91 -15.49
C PRO A 302 8.89 -24.43 -15.19
N ASP A 303 9.83 -23.82 -15.91
CA ASP A 303 10.14 -22.39 -15.78
C ASP A 303 8.99 -21.51 -16.31
N ALA A 304 8.34 -21.89 -17.41
CA ALA A 304 7.17 -21.18 -17.92
C ALA A 304 6.01 -21.21 -16.91
N LEU A 305 5.77 -22.35 -16.26
CA LEU A 305 4.73 -22.45 -15.23
C LEU A 305 5.06 -21.61 -13.99
N LEU A 306 6.32 -21.60 -13.54
CA LEU A 306 6.74 -20.70 -12.46
C LEU A 306 6.52 -19.23 -12.83
N HIS A 307 6.94 -18.83 -14.03
CA HIS A 307 6.73 -17.48 -14.55
C HIS A 307 5.23 -17.13 -14.63
N THR A 308 4.37 -18.08 -14.98
CA THR A 308 2.92 -17.84 -15.00
C THR A 308 2.33 -17.53 -13.62
N CYS A 309 2.86 -18.14 -12.55
CA CYS A 309 2.43 -17.83 -11.18
C CYS A 309 2.79 -16.40 -10.75
N ILE A 310 3.77 -15.79 -11.39
CA ILE A 310 4.35 -14.51 -10.99
C ILE A 310 3.83 -13.39 -11.91
N PHE A 311 4.01 -13.52 -13.21
CA PHE A 311 3.77 -12.45 -14.18
C PHE A 311 2.31 -12.32 -14.62
N PHE A 312 1.45 -13.31 -14.38
CA PHE A 312 0.01 -13.14 -14.62
C PHE A 312 -0.69 -12.39 -13.47
N ASP A 313 0.03 -12.13 -12.39
CA ASP A 313 -0.32 -11.09 -11.44
C ASP A 313 0.52 -9.86 -11.74
N LEU A 314 0.14 -9.12 -12.77
CA LEU A 314 0.83 -7.92 -13.23
C LEU A 314 -0.03 -6.69 -12.96
N ARG A 315 0.57 -5.66 -12.38
CA ARG A 315 -0.10 -4.37 -12.18
C ARG A 315 0.82 -3.21 -12.56
N HIS A 316 0.28 -2.27 -13.33
CA HIS A 316 0.94 -0.99 -13.61
C HIS A 316 1.13 -0.19 -12.32
N LEU A 317 2.32 0.37 -12.13
CA LEU A 317 2.63 1.20 -10.96
C LEU A 317 2.97 2.65 -11.30
N PHE A 318 3.79 2.87 -12.33
CA PHE A 318 4.31 4.19 -12.72
C PHE A 318 4.66 4.23 -14.21
N GLY A 319 4.66 5.41 -14.81
CA GLY A 319 5.07 5.64 -16.19
C GLY A 319 3.91 5.55 -17.20
N ALA A 320 4.20 5.10 -18.41
CA ALA A 320 3.29 5.02 -19.55
C ALA A 320 2.22 3.92 -19.35
N ALA A 321 1.03 4.32 -18.90
CA ALA A 321 -0.05 3.39 -18.56
C ALA A 321 -0.61 2.63 -19.78
N ASP A 322 -0.57 3.25 -20.96
CA ASP A 322 -0.95 2.70 -22.25
C ASP A 322 -0.13 1.47 -22.65
N LEU A 323 1.19 1.46 -22.38
CA LEU A 323 2.04 0.28 -22.60
C LEU A 323 1.54 -0.94 -21.80
N SER A 324 1.34 -0.74 -20.49
CA SER A 324 0.87 -1.82 -19.62
C SER A 324 -0.56 -2.25 -19.92
N ALA A 325 -1.43 -1.32 -20.34
CA ALA A 325 -2.79 -1.63 -20.74
C ALA A 325 -2.81 -2.49 -22.02
N ALA A 326 -1.97 -2.17 -23.00
CA ALA A 326 -1.81 -2.95 -24.21
C ALA A 326 -1.34 -4.38 -23.91
N LEU A 327 -0.32 -4.53 -23.05
CA LEU A 327 0.17 -5.85 -22.62
C LEU A 327 -0.93 -6.66 -21.90
N LEU A 328 -1.62 -6.06 -20.94
CA LEU A 328 -2.69 -6.73 -20.18
C LEU A 328 -3.85 -7.18 -21.08
N ALA A 329 -4.25 -6.34 -22.03
CA ALA A 329 -5.30 -6.68 -22.99
C ALA A 329 -4.91 -7.91 -23.82
N ASP A 330 -3.67 -7.97 -24.30
CA ASP A 330 -3.17 -9.12 -25.06
C ASP A 330 -3.12 -10.38 -24.19
N VAL A 331 -2.57 -10.30 -22.97
CA VAL A 331 -2.47 -11.45 -22.06
C VAL A 331 -3.84 -12.07 -21.79
N VAL A 332 -4.84 -11.24 -21.47
CA VAL A 332 -6.19 -11.70 -21.16
C VAL A 332 -6.86 -12.32 -22.38
N ALA A 333 -6.79 -11.67 -23.54
CA ALA A 333 -7.41 -12.15 -24.76
C ALA A 333 -6.85 -13.51 -25.20
N HIS A 334 -5.52 -13.70 -25.15
CA HIS A 334 -4.90 -14.96 -25.54
C HIS A 334 -5.12 -16.08 -24.50
N SER A 335 -5.19 -15.73 -23.21
CA SER A 335 -5.40 -16.70 -22.13
C SER A 335 -6.79 -17.34 -22.19
N GLN A 336 -7.84 -16.54 -22.42
CA GLN A 336 -9.22 -17.02 -22.51
C GLN A 336 -9.41 -18.08 -23.61
N GLN A 337 -8.68 -17.95 -24.71
CA GLN A 337 -8.85 -18.79 -25.90
C GLN A 337 -7.99 -20.07 -25.87
N ASN A 338 -7.12 -20.21 -24.86
CA ASN A 338 -6.12 -21.28 -24.83
C ASN A 338 -6.44 -22.34 -23.76
N GLY A 339 -7.33 -23.28 -24.11
CA GLY A 339 -7.74 -24.36 -23.20
C GLY A 339 -6.60 -25.27 -22.72
N ARG A 340 -5.56 -25.48 -23.56
CA ARG A 340 -4.37 -26.27 -23.17
C ARG A 340 -3.57 -25.56 -22.09
N PHE A 341 -3.33 -24.26 -22.25
CA PHE A 341 -2.69 -23.42 -21.25
C PHE A 341 -3.46 -23.45 -19.92
N LEU A 342 -4.78 -23.26 -19.97
CA LEU A 342 -5.63 -23.32 -18.76
C LEU A 342 -5.57 -24.69 -18.08
N GLY A 343 -5.50 -25.79 -18.84
CA GLY A 343 -5.28 -27.14 -18.31
C GLY A 343 -3.94 -27.30 -17.61
N ASN A 344 -2.85 -26.76 -18.18
CA ASN A 344 -1.53 -26.79 -17.55
C ASN A 344 -1.46 -25.91 -16.30
N MET A 345 -2.08 -24.73 -16.33
CA MET A 345 -2.24 -23.86 -15.17
C MET A 345 -3.03 -24.54 -14.06
N ALA A 346 -4.13 -25.23 -14.40
CA ALA A 346 -4.90 -26.00 -13.44
C ALA A 346 -4.07 -27.14 -12.82
N LYS A 347 -3.26 -27.84 -13.62
CA LYS A 347 -2.33 -28.86 -13.11
C LYS A 347 -1.32 -28.26 -12.12
N ASN A 348 -0.69 -27.14 -12.47
CA ASN A 348 0.25 -26.44 -11.60
C ASN A 348 -0.41 -25.90 -10.32
N ALA A 349 -1.63 -25.37 -10.41
CA ALA A 349 -2.41 -24.95 -9.25
C ALA A 349 -2.67 -26.11 -8.27
N LEU A 350 -2.78 -27.34 -8.79
CA LEU A 350 -2.94 -28.56 -7.99
C LEU A 350 -1.62 -29.10 -7.43
N ASP A 351 -0.45 -28.60 -7.82
CA ASP A 351 0.80 -28.97 -7.14
C ASP A 351 0.91 -28.31 -5.75
N PHE A 352 0.18 -27.21 -5.53
CA PHE A 352 -0.01 -26.60 -4.22
C PHE A 352 -1.24 -27.21 -3.55
N GLN A 353 -1.04 -28.24 -2.73
CA GLN A 353 -2.13 -28.87 -1.98
C GLN A 353 -2.29 -28.24 -0.59
N PRO A 354 -3.53 -27.98 -0.13
CA PRO A 354 -3.77 -27.55 1.23
C PRO A 354 -3.30 -28.62 2.22
N PRO A 355 -2.83 -28.24 3.43
CA PRO A 355 -2.19 -29.16 4.35
C PRO A 355 -3.22 -29.99 5.12
N VAL A 356 -4.25 -30.51 4.45
CA VAL A 356 -5.33 -31.30 5.04
C VAL A 356 -5.50 -32.61 4.28
N GLY A 357 -5.41 -33.72 5.01
CA GLY A 357 -5.58 -35.07 4.50
C GLY A 357 -6.94 -35.67 4.86
N PHE A 358 -7.04 -36.99 4.66
CA PHE A 358 -8.21 -37.76 5.05
C PHE A 358 -8.53 -37.60 6.55
N TRP A 359 -9.81 -37.51 6.90
CA TRP A 359 -10.29 -37.19 8.26
C TRP A 359 -9.81 -35.84 8.84
N ARG A 360 -9.51 -34.84 8.00
CA ARG A 360 -9.01 -33.50 8.42
C ARG A 360 -7.69 -33.54 9.22
N ARG A 361 -6.88 -34.59 9.02
CA ARG A 361 -5.54 -34.67 9.60
C ARG A 361 -4.63 -33.68 8.88
N LEU A 362 -3.85 -32.90 9.62
CA LEU A 362 -2.94 -31.92 9.02
C LEU A 362 -1.69 -32.62 8.44
N HIS A 363 -1.24 -32.13 7.29
CA HIS A 363 0.08 -32.41 6.75
C HIS A 363 1.04 -31.31 7.22
N LEU A 364 2.09 -31.71 7.92
CA LEU A 364 3.05 -30.80 8.54
C LEU A 364 4.41 -30.95 7.87
N ASP A 365 5.08 -29.83 7.63
CA ASP A 365 6.46 -29.75 7.17
C ASP A 365 7.33 -29.47 8.42
N ASP A 366 8.14 -30.46 8.83
CA ASP A 366 8.92 -30.44 10.09
C ASP A 366 8.09 -30.07 11.34
N GLY A 367 6.85 -30.58 11.40
CA GLY A 367 5.93 -30.34 12.52
C GLY A 367 5.14 -29.02 12.43
N LYS A 368 5.36 -28.21 11.39
CA LYS A 368 4.71 -26.91 11.20
C LYS A 368 3.77 -26.89 9.99
N ILE A 369 2.85 -25.94 9.97
CA ILE A 369 1.94 -25.67 8.85
C ILE A 369 2.53 -24.54 7.99
N ASP A 370 2.74 -24.76 6.69
CA ASP A 370 3.09 -23.68 5.76
C ASP A 370 1.84 -22.93 5.30
N LEU A 371 1.59 -21.78 5.93
CA LEU A 371 0.42 -20.94 5.68
C LEU A 371 0.46 -20.21 4.33
N LYS A 372 1.64 -20.08 3.70
CA LYS A 372 1.77 -19.40 2.40
C LYS A 372 1.67 -20.40 1.26
N ARG A 373 2.58 -21.38 1.22
CA ARG A 373 2.70 -22.34 0.11
C ARG A 373 1.56 -23.35 0.09
N ARG A 374 1.09 -23.79 1.27
CA ARG A 374 -0.03 -24.74 1.38
C ARG A 374 -1.32 -24.06 1.84
N GLY A 375 -1.27 -22.87 2.43
CA GLY A 375 -2.49 -22.14 2.80
C GLY A 375 -3.04 -21.26 1.67
N LEU A 376 -2.32 -20.18 1.37
CA LEU A 376 -2.80 -19.13 0.46
C LEU A 376 -2.64 -19.48 -1.03
N PHE A 377 -1.50 -20.02 -1.43
CA PHE A 377 -1.21 -20.34 -2.84
C PHE A 377 -2.25 -21.23 -3.51
N PRO A 378 -2.76 -22.30 -2.88
CA PRO A 378 -3.81 -23.13 -3.50
C PRO A 378 -5.06 -22.34 -3.90
N ILE A 379 -5.45 -21.32 -3.12
CA ILE A 379 -6.59 -20.43 -3.44
C ILE A 379 -6.20 -19.45 -4.54
N ILE A 380 -5.06 -18.77 -4.38
CA ILE A 380 -4.59 -17.75 -5.33
C ILE A 380 -4.46 -18.34 -6.74
N GLU A 381 -3.81 -19.50 -6.86
CA GLU A 381 -3.60 -20.20 -8.12
C GLU A 381 -4.94 -20.64 -8.73
N LEU A 382 -5.81 -21.28 -7.94
CA LEU A 382 -7.13 -21.73 -8.38
C LEU A 382 -7.98 -20.55 -8.91
N VAL A 383 -8.05 -19.47 -8.15
CA VAL A 383 -8.83 -18.29 -8.53
C VAL A 383 -8.23 -17.62 -9.76
N ARG A 384 -6.89 -17.62 -9.92
CA ARG A 384 -6.24 -17.11 -11.14
C ARG A 384 -6.64 -17.91 -12.38
N VAL A 385 -6.66 -19.24 -12.31
CA VAL A 385 -7.09 -20.08 -13.45
C VAL A 385 -8.50 -19.71 -13.90
N TYR A 386 -9.43 -19.58 -12.96
CA TYR A 386 -10.80 -19.16 -13.29
C TYR A 386 -10.86 -17.72 -13.81
N ALA A 387 -10.13 -16.79 -13.19
CA ALA A 387 -10.07 -15.40 -13.66
C ALA A 387 -9.61 -15.33 -15.12
N LEU A 388 -8.56 -16.05 -15.49
CA LEU A 388 -8.06 -16.10 -16.86
C LEU A 388 -9.05 -16.79 -17.81
N ALA A 389 -9.67 -17.90 -17.41
CA ALA A 389 -10.65 -18.62 -18.21
C ALA A 389 -11.90 -17.79 -18.55
N TYR A 390 -12.26 -16.84 -17.68
CA TYR A 390 -13.38 -15.91 -17.88
C TYR A 390 -12.92 -14.49 -18.24
N GLY A 391 -11.62 -14.28 -18.47
CA GLY A 391 -10.93 -12.99 -18.72
C GLY A 391 -11.33 -11.85 -17.80
N VAL A 392 -11.41 -12.17 -16.51
CA VAL A 392 -11.37 -11.20 -15.43
C VAL A 392 -9.99 -10.56 -15.42
N THR A 393 -9.96 -9.23 -15.51
CA THR A 393 -8.72 -8.44 -15.49
C THR A 393 -8.27 -8.05 -14.07
N ALA A 394 -9.10 -8.34 -13.05
CA ALA A 394 -8.74 -8.10 -11.67
C ALA A 394 -7.50 -8.92 -11.28
N VAL A 395 -6.63 -8.33 -10.47
CA VAL A 395 -5.36 -8.95 -10.06
C VAL A 395 -5.45 -9.47 -8.62
N ASN A 396 -5.98 -8.67 -7.70
CA ASN A 396 -6.23 -9.07 -6.31
C ASN A 396 -7.18 -10.29 -6.25
N THR A 397 -6.90 -11.25 -5.38
CA THR A 397 -7.63 -12.52 -5.31
C THR A 397 -9.07 -12.34 -4.83
N HIS A 398 -9.31 -11.42 -3.89
CA HIS A 398 -10.67 -11.08 -3.46
C HIS A 398 -11.43 -10.39 -4.60
N ASP A 399 -10.80 -9.46 -5.31
CA ASP A 399 -11.42 -8.77 -6.45
C ASP A 399 -11.72 -9.74 -7.60
N ARG A 400 -10.87 -10.75 -7.82
CA ARG A 400 -11.12 -11.85 -8.78
C ARG A 400 -12.34 -12.69 -8.39
N LEU A 401 -12.43 -13.11 -7.13
CA LEU A 401 -13.58 -13.87 -6.63
C LEU A 401 -14.88 -13.07 -6.83
N ASN A 402 -14.89 -11.78 -6.49
CA ASN A 402 -16.02 -10.88 -6.72
C ASN A 402 -16.38 -10.75 -8.21
N ALA A 403 -15.38 -10.58 -9.08
CA ALA A 403 -15.57 -10.47 -10.53
C ALA A 403 -16.03 -11.78 -11.19
N LEU A 404 -15.84 -12.92 -10.52
CA LEU A 404 -16.30 -14.24 -10.98
C LEU A 404 -17.74 -14.57 -10.56
N LEU A 405 -18.33 -13.85 -9.58
CA LEU A 405 -19.73 -14.01 -9.17
C LEU A 405 -20.78 -14.01 -10.30
N PRO A 406 -20.71 -13.14 -11.32
CA PRO A 406 -21.68 -13.14 -12.42
C PRO A 406 -21.44 -14.26 -13.45
N THR A 407 -20.40 -15.08 -13.29
CA THR A 407 -20.02 -16.13 -14.24
C THR A 407 -20.45 -17.53 -13.73
N PRO A 408 -20.55 -18.53 -14.61
CA PRO A 408 -20.78 -19.92 -14.19
C PRO A 408 -19.51 -20.61 -13.64
N ALA A 409 -18.45 -19.86 -13.30
CA ALA A 409 -17.21 -20.43 -12.74
C ALA A 409 -17.47 -21.14 -11.40
N PHE A 410 -18.31 -20.53 -10.56
CA PHE A 410 -18.63 -20.94 -9.21
C PHE A 410 -20.11 -20.75 -8.95
N VAL A 411 -20.68 -21.52 -8.03
CA VAL A 411 -21.92 -21.12 -7.38
C VAL A 411 -21.61 -20.04 -6.33
N LYS A 412 -22.56 -19.12 -6.11
CA LYS A 412 -22.38 -17.97 -5.19
C LYS A 412 -21.84 -18.37 -3.81
N GLN A 413 -22.32 -19.49 -3.27
CA GLN A 413 -21.88 -19.97 -1.96
C GLN A 413 -20.40 -20.37 -1.96
N ASP A 414 -19.88 -20.96 -3.03
CA ASP A 414 -18.47 -21.36 -3.12
C ASP A 414 -17.55 -20.14 -3.14
N VAL A 415 -17.97 -19.05 -3.79
CA VAL A 415 -17.22 -17.78 -3.79
C VAL A 415 -17.14 -17.20 -2.38
N HIS A 416 -18.25 -17.15 -1.64
CA HIS A 416 -18.24 -16.71 -0.24
C HIS A 416 -17.35 -17.60 0.63
N ASN A 417 -17.47 -18.94 0.50
CA ASN A 417 -16.66 -19.88 1.25
C ASN A 417 -15.16 -19.70 0.96
N LEU A 418 -14.79 -19.43 -0.29
CA LEU A 418 -13.40 -19.16 -0.69
C LEU A 418 -12.89 -17.82 -0.15
N HIS A 419 -13.73 -16.77 -0.12
CA HIS A 419 -13.39 -15.51 0.54
C HIS A 419 -13.12 -15.72 2.03
N ASP A 420 -14.01 -16.41 2.74
CA ASP A 420 -13.87 -16.67 4.17
C ASP A 420 -12.63 -17.52 4.47
N ALA A 421 -12.35 -18.53 3.64
CA ALA A 421 -11.15 -19.35 3.76
C ALA A 421 -9.87 -18.55 3.50
N LEU A 422 -9.84 -17.73 2.45
CA LEU A 422 -8.71 -16.87 2.11
C LEU A 422 -8.41 -15.88 3.23
N GLU A 423 -9.44 -15.17 3.69
CA GLU A 423 -9.33 -14.20 4.77
C GLU A 423 -8.85 -14.86 6.07
N PHE A 424 -9.44 -15.99 6.46
CA PHE A 424 -9.06 -16.66 7.71
C PHE A 424 -7.61 -17.17 7.68
N ILE A 425 -7.18 -17.81 6.58
CA ILE A 425 -5.79 -18.28 6.43
C ILE A 425 -4.81 -17.10 6.43
N ALA A 426 -5.14 -16.02 5.70
CA ALA A 426 -4.32 -14.82 5.64
C ALA A 426 -4.22 -14.14 7.02
N TYR A 427 -5.32 -14.09 7.76
CA TYR A 427 -5.38 -13.54 9.11
C TYR A 427 -4.54 -14.34 10.11
N VAL A 428 -4.64 -15.68 10.11
CA VAL A 428 -3.79 -16.54 10.94
C VAL A 428 -2.31 -16.31 10.63
N ARG A 429 -1.95 -16.24 9.34
CA ARG A 429 -0.59 -15.94 8.89
C ARG A 429 -0.12 -14.56 9.37
N LEU A 430 -0.97 -13.55 9.26
CA LEU A 430 -0.64 -12.20 9.65
C LEU A 430 -0.43 -12.08 11.17
N ARG A 431 -1.24 -12.77 11.97
CA ARG A 431 -1.06 -12.84 13.44
C ARG A 431 0.22 -13.54 13.83
N HIS A 432 0.52 -14.67 13.20
CA HIS A 432 1.79 -15.39 13.38
C HIS A 432 2.99 -14.47 13.13
N GLN A 433 3.01 -13.79 11.99
CA GLN A 433 4.06 -12.83 11.66
C GLN A 433 4.09 -11.64 12.63
N GLY A 434 2.91 -11.14 13.03
CA GLY A 434 2.80 -10.05 14.00
C GLY A 434 3.41 -10.41 15.36
N GLN A 435 3.17 -11.63 15.84
CA GLN A 435 3.76 -12.14 17.08
C GLN A 435 5.28 -12.29 16.98
N GLN A 436 5.79 -12.83 15.86
CA GLN A 436 7.23 -12.92 15.60
C GLN A 436 7.89 -11.55 15.59
N LEU A 437 7.31 -10.57 14.88
CA LEU A 437 7.83 -9.21 14.83
C LEU A 437 7.80 -8.51 16.20
N ALA A 438 6.74 -8.70 16.97
CA ALA A 438 6.66 -8.18 18.34
C ALA A 438 7.72 -8.80 19.26
N ALA A 439 8.05 -10.08 19.05
CA ALA A 439 9.12 -10.79 19.73
C ALA A 439 10.52 -10.55 19.13
N GLN A 440 10.67 -9.65 18.16
CA GLN A 440 11.92 -9.35 17.45
C GLN A 440 12.53 -10.57 16.72
N GLN A 441 11.69 -11.50 16.28
CA GLN A 441 12.08 -12.67 15.49
C GLN A 441 11.85 -12.40 13.99
N PRO A 442 12.64 -13.02 13.10
CA PRO A 442 12.36 -13.00 11.67
C PRO A 442 10.96 -13.58 11.39
N ALA A 443 10.17 -12.86 10.61
CA ALA A 443 8.85 -13.33 10.21
C ALA A 443 8.97 -14.46 9.18
N ASP A 444 8.21 -15.54 9.37
CA ASP A 444 8.14 -16.66 8.42
C ASP A 444 6.67 -17.02 8.06
N ASN A 445 6.46 -18.17 7.44
CA ASN A 445 5.12 -18.68 7.11
C ASN A 445 4.84 -20.02 7.79
N LEU A 446 5.70 -20.45 8.72
CA LEU A 446 5.70 -21.79 9.29
C LEU A 446 5.16 -21.74 10.72
N LEU A 447 3.88 -22.06 10.87
CA LEU A 447 3.16 -22.01 12.15
C LEU A 447 3.21 -23.35 12.87
N ASP A 448 3.59 -23.38 14.14
CA ASP A 448 3.38 -24.56 14.98
C ASP A 448 1.87 -24.65 15.35
N PRO A 449 1.18 -25.76 15.04
CA PRO A 449 -0.24 -25.93 15.40
C PRO A 449 -0.53 -25.74 16.90
N ALA A 450 0.46 -25.96 17.78
CA ALA A 450 0.32 -25.78 19.22
C ALA A 450 0.21 -24.31 19.64
N GLU A 451 0.58 -23.36 18.78
CA GLU A 451 0.41 -21.93 19.02
C GLU A 451 -1.06 -21.48 18.89
N LEU A 452 -1.90 -22.28 18.23
CA LEU A 452 -3.32 -21.98 18.04
C LEU A 452 -4.20 -22.56 19.15
N SER A 453 -5.29 -21.85 19.45
CA SER A 453 -6.38 -22.45 20.21
C SER A 453 -6.98 -23.62 19.44
N LYS A 454 -7.58 -24.59 20.15
CA LYS A 454 -8.30 -25.70 19.48
C LYS A 454 -9.40 -25.20 18.54
N PHE A 455 -10.04 -24.09 18.89
CA PHE A 455 -11.07 -23.46 18.07
C PHE A 455 -10.48 -22.95 16.76
N ASP A 456 -9.42 -22.15 16.81
CA ASP A 456 -8.76 -21.60 15.62
C ASP A 456 -8.18 -22.69 14.72
N LEU A 457 -7.60 -23.73 15.33
CA LEU A 457 -7.05 -24.88 14.60
C LEU A 457 -8.13 -25.65 13.81
N GLU A 458 -9.32 -25.85 14.39
CA GLU A 458 -10.44 -26.50 13.69
C GLU A 458 -11.02 -25.62 12.58
N HIS A 459 -11.08 -24.28 12.77
CA HIS A 459 -11.47 -23.34 11.71
C HIS A 459 -10.44 -23.34 10.58
N LEU A 460 -9.15 -23.42 10.90
CA LEU A 460 -8.09 -23.47 9.90
C LEU A 460 -8.18 -24.75 9.05
N LYS A 461 -8.42 -25.90 9.70
CA LYS A 461 -8.69 -27.16 8.99
C LYS A 461 -9.96 -27.09 8.13
N ALA A 462 -11.01 -26.43 8.61
CA ALA A 462 -12.24 -26.25 7.83
C ALA A 462 -11.99 -25.38 6.59
N ALA A 463 -11.24 -24.28 6.73
CA ALA A 463 -10.81 -23.44 5.62
C ALA A 463 -10.01 -24.26 4.59
N PHE A 464 -9.02 -25.03 5.01
CA PHE A 464 -8.28 -25.93 4.11
C PHE A 464 -9.18 -26.96 3.40
N GLY A 465 -10.22 -27.47 4.09
CA GLY A 465 -11.20 -28.36 3.48
C GLY A 465 -12.01 -27.72 2.35
N ILE A 466 -12.41 -26.45 2.52
CA ILE A 466 -13.08 -25.66 1.47
C ILE A 466 -12.16 -25.54 0.24
N VAL A 467 -10.89 -25.21 0.46
CA VAL A 467 -9.90 -25.08 -0.61
C VAL A 467 -9.70 -26.40 -1.35
N GLN A 468 -9.57 -27.51 -0.63
CA GLN A 468 -9.44 -28.84 -1.22
C GLN A 468 -10.64 -29.21 -2.08
N GLN A 469 -11.86 -28.89 -1.62
CA GLN A 469 -13.08 -29.13 -2.39
C GLN A 469 -13.10 -28.31 -3.69
N ALA A 470 -12.72 -27.03 -3.63
CA ALA A 470 -12.62 -26.19 -4.82
C ALA A 470 -11.57 -26.72 -5.82
N GLN A 471 -10.42 -27.18 -5.32
CA GLN A 471 -9.39 -27.81 -6.15
C GLN A 471 -9.87 -29.11 -6.81
N ASN A 472 -10.67 -29.93 -6.12
CA ASN A 472 -11.27 -31.11 -6.73
C ASN A 472 -12.20 -30.76 -7.90
N ILE A 473 -12.99 -29.68 -7.77
CA ILE A 473 -13.84 -29.16 -8.85
C ILE A 473 -12.98 -28.66 -10.02
N LEU A 474 -11.90 -27.92 -9.74
CA LEU A 474 -10.95 -27.47 -10.76
C LEU A 474 -10.36 -28.67 -11.54
N SER A 475 -9.92 -29.70 -10.84
CA SER A 475 -9.39 -30.94 -11.43
C SER A 475 -10.43 -31.62 -12.33
N GLN A 476 -11.66 -31.77 -11.84
CA GLN A 476 -12.77 -32.35 -12.62
C GLN A 476 -13.14 -31.53 -13.86
N ARG A 477 -12.87 -30.23 -13.88
CA ARG A 477 -13.20 -29.35 -15.00
C ARG A 477 -12.12 -29.33 -16.08
N TYR A 478 -10.85 -29.32 -15.68
CA TYR A 478 -9.74 -29.09 -16.61
C TYR A 478 -8.88 -30.33 -16.91
N LEU A 479 -8.92 -31.37 -16.08
CA LEU A 479 -8.02 -32.54 -16.21
C LEU A 479 -8.71 -33.86 -16.60
N THR A 480 -10.03 -33.95 -16.54
CA THR A 480 -10.81 -35.14 -16.91
C THR A 480 -10.93 -35.36 -18.42
N ALA A 481 -10.63 -34.38 -19.26
CA ALA A 481 -10.65 -34.48 -20.72
C ALA A 481 -9.27 -34.82 -21.35
N LEU A 482 -8.27 -35.16 -20.52
CA LEU A 482 -6.88 -35.44 -20.94
C LEU A 482 -6.50 -36.93 -20.90
N TYR A 483 -7.48 -37.83 -20.82
CA TYR A 483 -7.29 -39.29 -20.93
C TYR A 483 -8.16 -39.89 -22.02
#